data_AF-A0A8J5VE99-F1
#
_entry.id   AF-A0A8J5VE99-F1
#
_cell.length_a   1.000
_cell.length_b   1.000
_cell.length_c   1.000
_cell.angle_alpha   90.00
_cell.angle_beta   90.00
_cell.angle_gamma   90.00
#
_symmetry.space_group_name_H-M   'P 1'
#
loop_
_entity.id
_entity.type
_entity.pdbx_description
1 polymer ?
#
loop_
_entity_poly.entity_id
_entity_poly.type
_entity_poly.pdbx_seq_one_letter_code
_entity_poly.pdbx_strand_id
1 'polypeptide(L)'
;MADDQALGQVMTPSSIVTYMNGVEKLGGTNFTKWKGELMLILAIMDRDHSFREDKPVVPVSEGDNDATLVHRMAEYEKAKAQWERYRAFN
;
A
#
# COMPACT_ATOMS: atom_id res chain seq x y z
N MET A 1 -19.51 -10.32 30.30
CA MET A 1 -18.29 -10.33 29.48
C MET A 1 -18.76 -10.37 28.05
N ALA A 2 -19.04 -9.20 27.49
CA ALA A 2 -19.70 -9.05 26.19
C ALA A 2 -18.63 -8.96 25.10
N ASP A 3 -18.93 -9.59 23.96
CA ASP A 3 -18.07 -9.78 22.80
C ASP A 3 -17.46 -8.48 22.28
N ASP A 4 -16.16 -8.33 22.50
CA ASP A 4 -15.31 -7.26 21.93
C ASP A 4 -14.46 -7.81 20.77
N GLN A 5 -15.11 -8.56 19.87
CA GLN A 5 -14.46 -9.20 18.70
C GLN A 5 -15.00 -8.67 17.35
N ALA A 6 -15.83 -7.63 17.35
CA ALA A 6 -16.53 -7.19 16.13
C ALA A 6 -15.80 -6.10 15.30
N LEU A 7 -14.63 -5.59 15.70
CA LEU A 7 -14.06 -4.37 15.08
C LEU A 7 -12.65 -4.48 14.50
N GLY A 8 -12.21 -5.67 14.10
CA GLY A 8 -10.89 -5.80 13.49
C GLY A 8 -10.77 -7.01 12.61
N GLN A 9 -11.56 -7.08 11.54
CA GLN A 9 -11.28 -8.08 10.52
C GLN A 9 -9.93 -7.72 9.89
N VAL A 10 -8.87 -8.38 10.37
CA VAL A 10 -7.54 -8.30 9.77
C VAL A 10 -7.72 -8.73 8.33
N MET A 11 -7.56 -7.77 7.42
CA MET A 11 -7.76 -8.01 6.02
C MET A 11 -6.59 -8.85 5.52
N THR A 12 -6.79 -10.16 5.48
CA THR A 12 -5.76 -11.08 4.98
C THR A 12 -5.75 -11.09 3.46
N PRO A 13 -4.62 -11.44 2.81
CA PRO A 13 -4.59 -11.63 1.36
C PRO A 13 -5.68 -12.57 0.85
N SER A 14 -5.98 -13.64 1.61
CA SER A 14 -7.06 -14.58 1.30
C SER A 14 -8.45 -13.93 1.33
N SER A 15 -8.71 -13.03 2.29
CA SER A 15 -9.97 -12.30 2.40
C SER A 15 -10.17 -11.33 1.23
N ILE A 16 -9.11 -10.74 0.68
CA ILE A 16 -9.15 -9.87 -0.50
C ILE A 16 -9.56 -10.69 -1.73
N VAL A 17 -8.99 -11.87 -1.92
CA VAL A 17 -9.34 -12.76 -3.05
C VAL A 17 -10.80 -13.19 -2.97
N THR A 18 -11.30 -13.55 -1.78
CA THR A 18 -12.73 -13.86 -1.58
C THR A 18 -13.63 -12.67 -1.91
N TYR A 19 -13.26 -11.47 -1.45
CA TYR A 19 -14.01 -10.24 -1.75
C TYR A 19 -14.02 -9.94 -3.25
N MET A 20 -12.88 -10.05 -3.93
CA MET A 20 -12.74 -9.86 -5.37
C MET A 20 -13.62 -10.83 -6.17
N ASN A 21 -13.72 -12.09 -5.75
CA ASN A 21 -14.60 -13.08 -6.39
C ASN A 21 -16.10 -12.77 -6.20
N GLY A 22 -16.45 -12.00 -5.16
CA GLY A 22 -17.81 -11.55 -4.89
C GLY A 22 -18.21 -10.29 -5.64
N VAL A 23 -17.26 -9.61 -6.29
CA VAL A 23 -17.54 -8.40 -7.10
C VAL A 23 -18.44 -8.78 -8.25
N GLU A 24 -19.58 -8.11 -8.31
CA GLU A 24 -20.57 -8.33 -9.36
C GLU A 24 -19.95 -7.98 -10.73
N LYS A 25 -20.16 -8.83 -11.74
CA LYS A 25 -19.63 -8.54 -13.08
C LYS A 25 -20.22 -7.24 -13.61
N LEU A 26 -19.38 -6.44 -14.28
CA LEU A 26 -19.82 -5.20 -14.89
C LEU A 26 -20.97 -5.47 -15.88
N GLY A 27 -22.05 -4.72 -15.71
CA GLY A 27 -23.25 -4.73 -16.53
C GLY A 27 -23.73 -3.31 -16.80
N GLY A 28 -24.89 -3.18 -17.45
CA GLY A 28 -25.39 -1.88 -17.91
C GLY A 28 -25.81 -0.91 -16.80
N THR A 29 -26.10 -1.40 -15.59
CA THR A 29 -26.71 -0.61 -14.51
C THR A 29 -25.85 -0.49 -13.25
N ASN A 30 -24.72 -1.21 -13.17
CA ASN A 30 -23.96 -1.37 -11.93
C ASN A 30 -22.57 -0.69 -11.93
N PHE A 31 -22.25 0.13 -12.94
CA PHE A 31 -20.92 0.74 -13.10
C PHE A 31 -20.42 1.49 -11.85
N THR A 32 -21.26 2.32 -11.22
CA THR A 32 -20.85 3.09 -10.03
C THR A 32 -20.45 2.19 -8.87
N LYS A 33 -21.23 1.13 -8.62
CA LYS A 33 -20.96 0.14 -7.58
C LYS A 33 -19.70 -0.65 -7.91
N TRP A 34 -19.63 -1.20 -9.12
CA TRP A 34 -18.49 -1.98 -9.61
C TRP A 34 -17.17 -1.22 -9.53
N LYS A 35 -17.17 0.05 -9.97
CA LYS A 35 -16.00 0.93 -9.87
C LYS A 35 -15.58 1.16 -8.41
N GLY A 36 -16.54 1.40 -7.53
CA GLY A 36 -16.28 1.59 -6.10
C GLY A 36 -15.64 0.36 -5.46
N GLU A 37 -16.17 -0.83 -5.75
CA GLU A 37 -15.64 -2.09 -5.25
C GLU A 37 -14.21 -2.35 -5.74
N LEU A 38 -13.91 -2.07 -7.02
CA LEU A 38 -12.55 -2.15 -7.55
C LEU A 38 -11.59 -1.14 -6.93
N MET A 39 -12.01 0.11 -6.75
CA MET A 39 -11.17 1.12 -6.12
C MET A 39 -10.84 0.77 -4.67
N LEU A 40 -11.80 0.18 -3.94
CA LEU A 40 -11.58 -0.29 -2.59
C LEU A 40 -10.54 -1.42 -2.56
N ILE A 41 -10.69 -2.43 -3.44
CA ILE A 41 -9.73 -3.54 -3.55
C ILE A 41 -8.32 -3.03 -3.84
N LEU A 42 -8.18 -2.10 -4.79
CA LEU A 42 -6.89 -1.49 -5.12
C LEU A 42 -6.29 -0.75 -3.91
N ALA A 43 -7.08 0.06 -3.21
CA ALA A 43 -6.60 0.78 -2.03
C ALA A 43 -6.13 -0.17 -0.91
N ILE A 44 -6.81 -1.31 -0.73
CA ILE A 44 -6.40 -2.34 0.24
C ILE A 44 -5.09 -2.99 -0.20
N MET A 45 -4.97 -3.37 -1.47
CA MET A 45 -3.75 -3.99 -1.99
C MET A 45 -2.55 -3.05 -1.94
N ASP A 46 -2.73 -1.77 -2.27
CA ASP A 46 -1.69 -0.74 -2.14
C ASP A 46 -1.26 -0.58 -0.67
N ARG A 47 -2.21 -0.68 0.27
CA ARG A 47 -1.91 -0.65 1.70
C ARG A 47 -1.14 -1.90 2.16
N ASP A 48 -1.56 -3.10 1.77
CA ASP A 48 -0.81 -4.34 2.07
C ASP A 48 0.60 -4.31 1.47
N HIS A 49 0.73 -3.85 0.23
CA HIS A 49 2.00 -3.71 -0.46
C HIS A 49 2.94 -2.74 0.28
N SER A 50 2.41 -1.58 0.67
CA SER A 50 3.23 -0.57 1.35
C SER A 50 3.68 -0.94 2.76
N PHE A 51 2.98 -1.85 3.45
CA PHE A 51 3.47 -2.43 4.70
C PHE A 51 4.65 -3.40 4.50
N ARG A 52 4.80 -3.97 3.30
CA ARG A 52 5.92 -4.84 2.94
C ARG A 52 7.14 -4.07 2.45
N GLU A 53 6.99 -2.78 2.15
CA GLU A 53 8.13 -1.94 1.81
C GLU A 53 8.95 -1.60 3.06
N ASP A 54 10.18 -2.09 3.07
CA ASP A 54 11.15 -1.76 4.10
C ASP A 54 11.46 -0.26 4.09
N LYS A 55 11.82 0.26 5.26
CA LYS A 55 12.26 1.65 5.37
C LYS A 55 13.48 1.85 4.46
N PRO A 56 13.45 2.83 3.54
CA PRO A 56 14.62 3.16 2.74
C PRO A 56 15.84 3.43 3.63
N VAL A 57 16.99 2.89 3.25
CA VAL A 57 18.25 3.04 4.00
C VAL A 57 18.98 4.26 3.47
N VAL A 58 19.50 5.10 4.37
CA VAL A 58 20.28 6.29 4.00
C VAL A 58 21.55 5.84 3.27
N PRO A 59 21.81 6.32 2.03
CA PRO A 59 23.04 6.03 1.32
C PRO A 59 24.26 6.58 2.07
N VAL A 60 25.32 5.81 2.15
CA VAL A 60 26.61 6.22 2.72
C VAL A 60 27.59 6.57 1.60
N SER A 61 28.51 7.51 1.86
CA SER A 61 29.56 7.88 0.90
C SER A 61 30.45 6.69 0.62
N GLU A 62 30.64 6.36 -0.66
CA GLU A 62 31.58 5.32 -1.08
C GLU A 62 32.93 5.95 -1.45
N GLY A 63 33.82 6.03 -0.46
CA GLY A 63 35.16 6.62 -0.62
C GLY A 63 35.17 8.15 -0.57
N ASP A 64 36.32 8.74 -0.92
CA ASP A 64 36.61 10.16 -0.72
C ASP A 64 36.01 11.09 -1.81
N ASN A 65 35.65 10.55 -2.99
CA ASN A 65 35.14 11.30 -4.14
C ASN A 65 33.90 10.63 -4.75
N ASP A 66 32.89 10.35 -3.91
CA ASP A 66 31.65 9.75 -4.37
C ASP A 66 30.72 10.78 -5.05
N ALA A 67 30.94 11.00 -6.35
CA ALA A 67 30.08 11.84 -7.19
C ALA A 67 28.65 11.27 -7.34
N THR A 68 28.43 9.98 -7.03
CA THR A 68 27.12 9.33 -7.15
C THR A 68 26.26 9.50 -5.90
N LEU A 69 26.86 9.90 -4.76
CA LEU A 69 26.17 10.11 -3.49
C LEU A 69 24.98 11.07 -3.63
N VAL A 70 25.14 12.14 -4.42
CA VAL A 70 24.07 13.13 -4.66
C VAL A 70 22.87 12.48 -5.35
N HIS A 71 23.10 11.62 -6.34
CA HIS A 71 22.03 10.92 -7.06
C HIS A 71 21.34 9.90 -6.15
N ARG A 72 22.12 9.09 -5.43
CA ARG A 72 21.59 8.09 -4.50
C ARG A 72 20.80 8.73 -3.37
N MET A 73 21.22 9.90 -2.89
CA MET A 73 20.49 10.67 -1.89
C MET A 73 19.16 11.21 -2.44
N ALA A 74 19.13 11.67 -3.69
CA ALA A 74 17.89 12.12 -4.34
C ALA A 74 16.90 10.97 -4.54
N GLU A 75 17.38 9.77 -4.89
CA GLU A 75 16.54 8.56 -4.96
C GLU A 75 16.04 8.13 -3.58
N TYR A 76 16.89 8.19 -2.55
CA TYR A 76 16.51 7.93 -1.16
C TYR A 76 15.40 8.87 -0.68
N GLU A 77 15.49 10.18 -0.93
CA GLU A 77 14.44 11.12 -0.50
C GLU A 77 13.10 10.86 -1.21
N LYS A 78 13.11 10.45 -2.50
CA LYS A 78 11.88 10.04 -3.20
C LYS A 78 11.26 8.79 -2.58
N ALA A 79 12.08 7.76 -2.35
CA ALA A 79 11.63 6.51 -1.73
C ALA A 79 11.11 6.74 -0.30
N LYS A 80 11.80 7.59 0.47
CA LYS A 80 11.40 7.98 1.82
C LYS A 80 10.07 8.73 1.82
N ALA A 81 9.88 9.71 0.94
CA ALA A 81 8.63 10.44 0.83
C ALA A 81 7.45 9.52 0.45
N GLN A 82 7.68 8.55 -0.43
CA GLN A 82 6.69 7.53 -0.78
C GLN A 82 6.36 6.62 0.42
N TRP A 83 7.38 6.12 1.11
CA TRP A 83 7.22 5.30 2.31
C TRP A 83 6.49 6.04 3.45
N GLU A 84 6.76 7.32 3.66
CA GLU A 84 6.06 8.16 4.63
C GLU A 84 4.59 8.37 4.25
N ARG A 85 4.28 8.61 2.97
CA ARG A 85 2.90 8.72 2.47
C ARG A 85 2.08 7.48 2.75
N TYR A 86 2.67 6.31 2.58
CA TYR A 86 2.00 5.05 2.87
C TYR A 86 1.69 4.84 4.35
N ARG A 87 2.49 5.44 5.25
CA ARG A 87 2.32 5.32 6.71
C ARG A 87 1.47 6.42 7.33
N ALA A 88 1.28 7.54 6.65
CA ALA A 88 0.48 8.68 7.13
C ALA A 88 -1.05 8.44 7.08
N PHE A 89 -1.52 7.34 6.50
CA PHE A 89 -2.94 6.94 6.43
C PHE A 89 -3.44 6.17 7.67
N ASN A 90 -2.89 6.47 8.85
CA ASN A 90 -3.20 5.78 10.12
C ASN A 90 -3.92 6.69 11.11
#